data_AF-A0A9E1EED9-F1
#
_entry.id   AF-A0A9E1EED9-F1
#
_cell.length_a   1.000
_cell.length_b   1.000
_cell.length_c   1.000
_cell.angle_alpha   90.00
_cell.angle_beta   90.00
_cell.angle_gamma   90.00
#
_symmetry.space_group_name_H-M   'P 1'
#
loop_
_entity.id
_entity.type
_entity.pdbx_description
1 polymer ?
#
loop_
_entity_poly.entity_id
_entity_poly.type
_entity_poly.pdbx_seq_one_letter_code
_entity_poly.pdbx_strand_id
1 'polypeptide(L)' 'IATQPDMYHAELTYLNKGLKRLKKVCESRGIKTVSLPKIGAGLGKLDWNSEVKPLLESILSDCETVFNVYEDYKIEYEI' A
#
# COMPACT_ATOMS: atom_id res chain seq x y z
N ILE A 1 -8.97 -20.60 -7.69
CA ILE A 1 -8.90 -19.13 -7.77
C ILE A 1 -8.49 -18.77 -9.19
N ALA A 2 -9.35 -18.05 -9.91
CA ALA A 2 -9.10 -17.65 -11.30
C ALA A 2 -8.15 -16.44 -11.30
N THR A 3 -6.86 -16.72 -11.36
CA THR A 3 -5.81 -15.73 -11.59
C THR A 3 -5.12 -16.11 -12.89
N GLN A 4 -5.03 -15.18 -13.84
CA GLN A 4 -4.24 -15.40 -15.05
C GLN A 4 -2.83 -15.85 -14.66
N PRO A 5 -2.31 -16.93 -15.26
CA PRO A 5 -0.89 -17.24 -15.13
C PRO A 5 -0.12 -16.01 -15.62
N ASP A 6 0.86 -15.56 -14.83
CA ASP A 6 1.75 -14.41 -15.08
C ASP A 6 1.28 -13.00 -14.65
N MET A 7 0.16 -12.83 -13.95
CA MET A 7 -0.31 -11.51 -13.47
C MET A 7 0.32 -11.05 -12.13
N TYR A 8 1.44 -11.65 -11.70
CA TYR A 8 1.99 -11.51 -10.34
C TYR A 8 3.18 -10.56 -10.22
N HIS A 9 3.22 -9.51 -11.03
CA HIS A 9 4.33 -8.57 -11.05
C HIS A 9 3.84 -7.18 -10.69
N ALA A 10 3.80 -6.88 -9.40
CA ALA A 10 3.78 -5.48 -9.00
C ALA A 10 5.15 -4.88 -9.30
N GLU A 11 5.18 -3.66 -9.85
CA GLU A 11 6.41 -2.91 -10.02
C GLU A 11 6.47 -1.77 -9.02
N LEU A 12 7.64 -1.56 -8.42
CA LEU A 12 7.88 -0.43 -7.52
C LEU A 12 7.60 0.92 -8.21
N THR A 13 7.81 1.00 -9.53
CA THR A 13 7.53 2.17 -10.35
C THR A 13 6.03 2.52 -10.40
N TYR A 14 5.15 1.52 -10.55
CA TYR A 14 3.70 1.70 -10.55
C TYR A 14 3.20 2.05 -9.16
N LEU A 15 3.72 1.40 -8.12
CA LEU A 15 3.40 1.72 -6.74
C LEU A 15 3.74 3.19 -6.42
N ASN A 16 4.96 3.63 -6.76
CA ASN A 16 5.39 5.03 -6.58
C ASN A 16 4.46 6.02 -7.29
N LYS A 17 4.08 5.75 -8.55
CA LYS A 17 3.13 6.60 -9.29
C LYS A 17 1.75 6.64 -8.60
N GLY A 18 1.27 5.49 -8.14
CA GLY A 18 0.01 5.34 -7.42
C GLY A 18 -0.02 6.14 -6.12
N LEU A 19 1.02 6.01 -5.29
CA LEU A 19 1.15 6.72 -4.00
C LEU A 19 1.20 8.24 -4.18
N LYS A 20 1.95 8.74 -5.16
CA LYS A 20 1.98 10.18 -5.48
C LYS A 20 0.60 10.70 -5.91
N ARG A 21 -0.15 9.91 -6.66
CA ARG A 21 -1.52 10.27 -7.06
C ARG A 21 -2.48 10.21 -5.87
N LEU A 22 -2.34 9.20 -5.00
CA LEU A 22 -3.14 9.06 -3.79
C LEU A 22 -2.99 10.29 -2.90
N LYS A 23 -1.74 10.72 -2.59
CA LYS A 23 -1.47 11.95 -1.83
C LYS A 23 -2.19 13.16 -2.42
N LYS A 24 -2.03 13.42 -3.72
CA LYS A 24 -2.70 14.54 -4.42
C LYS A 24 -4.22 14.48 -4.32
N VAL A 25 -4.81 13.28 -4.46
CA VAL A 25 -6.27 13.11 -4.34
C VAL A 25 -6.72 13.42 -2.91
N CYS A 26 -6.00 12.92 -1.91
CA CYS A 26 -6.31 13.19 -0.51
C CYS A 26 -6.26 14.68 -0.18
N GLU A 27 -5.21 15.38 -0.62
CA GLU A 27 -5.07 16.83 -0.47
C GLU A 27 -6.23 17.57 -1.16
N SER A 28 -6.48 17.29 -2.44
CA SER A 28 -7.50 18.00 -3.24
C SER A 28 -8.93 17.80 -2.72
N ARG A 29 -9.20 16.70 -2.01
CA ARG A 29 -10.53 16.35 -1.51
C ARG A 29 -10.66 16.54 0.01
N GLY A 30 -9.60 17.00 0.69
CA GLY A 30 -9.58 17.13 2.13
C GLY A 30 -9.78 15.80 2.88
N ILE A 31 -9.31 14.68 2.32
CA ILE A 31 -9.39 13.37 2.96
C ILE A 31 -8.47 13.36 4.17
N LYS A 32 -9.03 13.14 5.36
CA LYS A 32 -8.28 13.18 6.62
C LYS A 32 -7.63 11.86 6.98
N THR A 33 -8.22 10.73 6.60
CA THR A 33 -7.72 9.40 6.94
C THR A 33 -7.88 8.41 5.79
N VAL A 34 -6.90 7.52 5.63
CA VAL A 34 -6.93 6.41 4.67
C VAL A 34 -6.39 5.16 5.35
N SER A 35 -7.07 4.03 5.19
CA SER A 35 -6.63 2.73 5.67
C SER A 35 -6.21 1.86 4.49
N LEU A 36 -5.07 1.18 4.60
CA LEU A 36 -4.52 0.34 3.53
C LEU A 36 -3.87 -0.95 4.07
N PRO A 37 -3.88 -2.05 3.30
CA PRO A 37 -3.07 -3.23 3.59
C PRO A 37 -1.61 -3.03 3.13
N LYS A 38 -0.79 -4.08 3.23
CA LYS A 38 0.55 -4.14 2.61
C LYS A 38 0.48 -4.18 1.06
N ILE A 39 0.15 -3.05 0.43
CA ILE A 39 -0.07 -2.94 -1.02
C ILE A 39 1.20 -3.36 -1.77
N GLY A 40 1.07 -4.31 -2.71
CA GLY A 40 2.17 -4.77 -3.56
C GLY A 40 3.08 -5.84 -2.92
N ALA A 41 3.06 -6.02 -1.60
CA ALA A 41 3.97 -6.91 -0.87
C ALA A 41 3.42 -8.32 -0.54
N GLY A 42 2.34 -8.73 -1.21
CA GLY A 42 1.79 -10.09 -1.14
C GLY A 42 1.99 -10.84 -2.45
N LEU A 43 0.88 -11.09 -3.16
CA LEU A 43 0.91 -11.70 -4.49
C LEU A 43 1.70 -10.87 -5.54
N GLY A 44 1.94 -9.58 -5.28
CA GLY A 44 2.75 -8.70 -6.12
C GLY A 44 4.27 -8.90 -6.01
N LYS A 45 4.74 -9.70 -5.05
CA LYS A 45 6.14 -10.09 -4.82
C LYS A 45 7.15 -8.97 -4.51
N LEU A 46 6.72 -7.73 -4.28
CA LEU A 46 7.62 -6.70 -3.73
C LEU A 46 7.92 -7.00 -2.26
N ASP A 47 9.11 -6.66 -1.79
CA ASP A 47 9.47 -6.83 -0.39
C ASP A 47 8.89 -5.70 0.47
N TRP A 48 8.19 -6.08 1.55
CA TRP A 48 7.55 -5.10 2.42
C TRP A 48 8.54 -4.18 3.12
N ASN A 49 9.60 -4.75 3.70
CA ASN A 49 10.48 -4.03 4.63
C ASN A 49 11.53 -3.19 3.90
N SER A 50 12.06 -3.69 2.80
CA SER A 50 13.16 -3.07 2.06
C SER A 50 12.71 -2.21 0.87
N GLU A 51 11.50 -2.43 0.32
CA GLU A 51 11.03 -1.68 -0.85
C GLU A 51 9.76 -0.87 -0.56
N VAL A 52 8.68 -1.53 -0.12
CA VAL A 52 7.34 -0.93 -0.09
C VAL A 52 7.16 0.05 1.06
N LYS A 53 7.51 -0.34 2.29
CA LYS A 53 7.35 0.49 3.48
C LYS A 53 8.20 1.78 3.43
N PRO A 54 9.49 1.73 3.06
CA PRO A 54 10.29 2.95 2.89
C PRO A 54 9.69 3.89 1.82
N LEU A 55 9.13 3.35 0.73
CA LEU A 55 8.51 4.15 -0.31
C LEU A 55 7.22 4.83 0.19
N LEU A 56 6.37 4.10 0.90
CA LEU A 56 5.17 4.64 1.56
C LEU A 56 5.54 5.80 2.49
N GLU A 57 6.48 5.58 3.40
CA GLU A 57 6.96 6.59 4.34
C GLU A 57 7.51 7.82 3.61
N SER A 58 8.33 7.63 2.57
CA SER A 58 8.92 8.75 1.81
C SER A 58 7.90 9.65 1.09
N ILE A 59 6.73 9.11 0.71
CA ILE A 59 5.73 9.85 -0.08
C ILE A 59 4.60 10.37 0.81
N LEU A 60 4.13 9.56 1.76
CA LEU A 60 2.88 9.80 2.50
C LEU A 60 3.08 10.39 3.90
N SER A 61 4.28 10.35 4.48
CA SER A 61 4.51 10.87 5.84
C SER A 61 4.40 12.40 5.93
N ASP A 62 4.71 13.10 4.85
CA ASP A 62 4.69 14.57 4.79
C ASP A 62 3.37 15.09 4.19
N CYS A 63 2.23 14.79 4.82
CA CYS A 63 0.94 15.40 4.49
C CYS A 63 -0.06 15.34 5.65
N GLU A 64 -1.15 16.13 5.58
CA GLU A 64 -2.17 16.14 6.64
C GLU A 64 -2.97 14.84 6.75
N THR A 65 -3.03 14.04 5.68
CA THR A 65 -3.78 12.79 5.66
C THR A 65 -3.07 11.72 6.48
N VAL A 66 -3.77 11.14 7.44
CA VAL A 66 -3.24 10.02 8.23
C VAL A 66 -3.45 8.71 7.47
N PHE A 67 -2.35 7.99 7.20
CA PHE A 67 -2.37 6.70 6.53
C PHE A 67 -2.12 5.58 7.55
N ASN A 68 -3.14 4.76 7.76
CA ASN A 68 -3.07 3.59 8.64
C ASN A 68 -2.79 2.33 7.81
N VAL A 69 -1.65 1.69 8.05
CA VAL A 69 -1.29 0.44 7.38
C VAL A 69 -1.58 -0.74 8.30
N TYR A 70 -2.35 -1.70 7.80
CA TYR A 70 -2.61 -2.97 8.48
C TYR A 70 -1.68 -4.04 7.94
N GLU A 71 -0.70 -4.44 8.75
CA GLU A 71 0.38 -5.35 8.34
C GLU A 71 0.06 -6.83 8.58
N ASP A 72 -0.70 -7.13 9.62
CA ASP A 72 -1.00 -8.49 10.06
C ASP A 72 -2.47 -8.84 9.86
N TYR A 73 -2.72 -10.07 9.42
CA TYR A 73 -4.03 -10.68 9.44
C TYR A 73 -4.03 -11.80 10.49
N LYS A 74 -4.87 -11.65 11.50
CA LYS A 74 -5.09 -12.67 12.53
C LYS A 74 -6.47 -13.27 12.32
N ILE A 75 -6.55 -14.61 12.26
CA ILE A 75 -7.83 -15.34 12.31
C ILE A 75 -8.10 -15.63 13.79
N GLU A 76 -9.08 -14.96 14.39
CA GLU A 76 -9.39 -15.10 15.83
C GLU A 76 -10.18 -16.39 16.18
N TYR A 77 -10.10 -17.45 15.37
CA TYR A 77 -10.91 -18.67 15.54
C TYR A 77 -10.10 -19.98 15.61
N GLU A 78 -8.90 -19.95 16.20
CA GLU A 78 -8.28 -21.17 16.73
C GLU A 78 -7.98 -20.95 18.22
N ILE A 79 -8.89 -21.44 19.06
CA ILE A 79 -8.69 -21.72 20.49
C ILE A 79 -8.44 -23.21 20.61
#